data_AF-A0A354FCF8-F1
#
_entry.id   AF-A0A354FCF8-F1
#
_cell.length_a   1.000
_cell.length_b   1.000
_cell.length_c   1.000
_cell.angle_alpha   90.00
_cell.angle_beta   90.00
_cell.angle_gamma   90.00
#
_symmetry.space_group_name_H-M   'P 1'
#
loop_
_entity.id
_entity.type
_entity.pdbx_description
1 polymer ?
#
loop_
_entity_poly.entity_id
_entity_poly.type
_entity_poly.pdbx_seq_one_letter_code
_entity_poly.pdbx_strand_id
1 'polypeptide(L)'
;PVIYGLAEDGIKYKGVIYAGLMLTQKGVYVLEFNCRFGDPEAQVVIPRLQTDLVDVIDAIIDERLDEVELEWDPRPAVCVVMASSGYPGAYEKGKLITGLDQLPPGVLAFHAGTALTDGKLV
;
A
#
# COMPACT_ATOMS: atom_id res chain seq x y z
N PRO A 1 -6.26 -6.42 -19.70
CA PRO A 1 -7.23 -7.55 -19.69
C PRO A 1 -8.36 -7.36 -18.68
N VAL A 2 -8.06 -7.23 -17.38
CA VAL A 2 -9.10 -7.12 -16.32
C VAL A 2 -10.04 -5.94 -16.51
N ILE A 3 -9.52 -4.75 -16.83
CA ILE A 3 -10.35 -3.54 -17.07
C ILE A 3 -11.30 -3.73 -18.25
N TYR A 4 -10.85 -4.36 -19.34
CA TYR A 4 -11.69 -4.65 -20.49
C TYR A 4 -12.80 -5.66 -20.16
N GLY A 5 -12.46 -6.73 -19.43
CA GLY A 5 -13.48 -7.71 -19.01
C GLY A 5 -14.53 -7.10 -18.09
N LEU A 6 -14.12 -6.27 -17.12
CA LEU A 6 -15.06 -5.51 -16.29
C LEU A 6 -15.97 -4.62 -17.14
N ALA A 7 -15.42 -3.94 -18.15
CA ALA A 7 -16.20 -3.10 -19.06
C ALA A 7 -17.20 -3.91 -19.92
N GLU A 8 -16.84 -5.11 -20.38
CA GLU A 8 -17.74 -6.04 -21.09
C GLU A 8 -18.92 -6.48 -20.21
N ASP A 9 -18.68 -6.65 -18.91
CA ASP A 9 -19.72 -6.93 -17.91
C ASP A 9 -20.52 -5.68 -17.49
N GLY A 10 -20.25 -4.52 -18.10
CA GLY A 10 -20.89 -3.24 -17.74
C GLY A 10 -20.42 -2.66 -16.40
N ILE A 11 -19.31 -3.15 -15.85
CA ILE A 11 -18.73 -2.71 -14.58
C ILE A 11 -17.65 -1.67 -14.85
N LYS A 12 -17.93 -0.42 -14.49
CA LYS A 12 -16.94 0.65 -14.54
C LYS A 12 -16.11 0.66 -13.25
N TYR A 13 -14.83 0.28 -13.36
CA TYR A 13 -13.91 0.29 -12.21
C TYR A 13 -13.13 1.60 -12.13
N LYS A 14 -13.10 2.23 -10.94
CA LYS A 14 -12.28 3.39 -10.62
C LYS A 14 -11.53 3.15 -9.32
N GLY A 15 -10.22 3.41 -9.31
CA GLY A 15 -9.37 3.26 -8.14
C GLY A 15 -8.17 2.35 -8.40
N VAL A 16 -7.72 1.65 -7.35
CA VAL A 16 -6.52 0.82 -7.38
C VAL A 16 -6.89 -0.65 -7.59
N ILE A 17 -6.48 -1.20 -8.73
CA ILE A 17 -6.49 -2.65 -8.94
C ILE A 17 -5.10 -3.20 -8.60
N TYR A 18 -5.02 -3.93 -7.50
CA TYR A 18 -3.85 -4.71 -7.17
C TYR A 18 -4.03 -6.14 -7.69
N ALA A 19 -3.20 -6.53 -8.66
CA ALA A 19 -3.06 -7.91 -9.12
C ALA A 19 -1.91 -8.63 -8.41
N GLY A 20 -2.21 -9.71 -7.67
CA GLY A 20 -1.21 -10.66 -7.22
C GLY A 20 -0.78 -11.52 -8.40
N LEU A 21 0.49 -11.46 -8.79
CA LEU A 21 1.01 -12.14 -9.98
C LEU A 21 2.03 -13.22 -9.61
N MET A 22 2.02 -14.32 -10.37
CA MET A 22 3.00 -15.40 -10.31
C MET A 22 3.72 -15.50 -11.64
N LEU A 23 5.05 -15.36 -11.62
CA LEU A 23 5.88 -15.62 -12.79
C LEU A 23 6.23 -17.12 -12.84
N THR A 24 5.81 -17.79 -13.92
CA THR A 24 6.08 -19.22 -14.14
C THR A 24 6.85 -19.42 -15.44
N GLN A 25 7.35 -20.64 -15.67
CA GLN A 25 7.95 -21.01 -16.96
C GLN A 25 6.99 -20.88 -18.15
N LYS A 26 5.66 -20.91 -17.90
CA LYS A 26 4.63 -20.78 -18.93
C LYS A 26 4.14 -19.35 -19.13
N GLY A 27 4.66 -18.39 -18.36
CA GLY A 27 4.26 -16.99 -18.38
C GLY A 27 3.75 -16.48 -17.04
N VAL A 28 3.17 -15.27 -17.06
CA VAL A 28 2.62 -14.58 -15.90
C VAL A 28 1.17 -15.01 -15.69
N TYR A 29 0.84 -15.46 -14.48
CA TYR A 29 -0.52 -15.83 -14.07
C TYR A 29 -0.99 -14.91 -12.94
N VAL A 30 -2.28 -14.60 -12.94
CA VAL A 30 -2.93 -13.90 -11.82
C VAL A 30 -3.28 -14.92 -10.74
N LEU A 31 -2.91 -14.63 -9.50
CA LEU A 31 -3.32 -15.38 -8.31
C LEU A 31 -4.62 -14.81 -7.74
N GLU A 32 -4.67 -13.49 -7.61
CA GLU A 32 -5.78 -12.78 -6.99
C GLU A 32 -5.85 -11.33 -7.44
N PHE A 33 -7.02 -10.72 -7.22
CA PHE A 33 -7.21 -9.28 -7.34
C PHE A 33 -7.68 -8.71 -6.00
N ASN A 34 -7.15 -7.54 -5.66
CA ASN A 34 -7.60 -6.69 -4.57
C ASN A 34 -8.06 -5.35 -5.13
N CYS A 35 -9.14 -4.81 -4.59
CA CYS A 35 -9.77 -3.58 -5.08
C CYS A 35 -9.29 -2.30 -4.35
N ARG A 36 -8.06 -2.31 -3.85
CA ARG A 36 -7.45 -1.28 -3.00
C ARG A 36 -5.93 -1.44 -2.99
N PHE A 37 -5.22 -0.48 -2.39
CA PHE A 37 -3.79 -0.64 -2.11
C PHE A 37 -3.52 -1.82 -1.17
N GLY A 38 -2.46 -2.58 -1.46
CA GLY A 38 -1.93 -3.60 -0.55
C GLY A 38 -1.38 -3.00 0.75
N ASP A 39 -1.40 -3.78 1.83
CA ASP A 39 -0.69 -3.50 3.07
C ASP A 39 0.18 -4.73 3.35
N PRO A 40 1.53 -4.62 3.32
CA PRO A 40 2.33 -3.39 3.42
C PRO A 40 2.82 -2.76 2.10
N GLU A 41 2.24 -3.10 0.95
CA GLU A 41 2.72 -2.61 -0.36
C GLU A 41 2.59 -1.09 -0.52
N ALA A 42 1.54 -0.47 0.04
CA ALA A 42 1.36 0.99 -0.02
C ALA A 42 2.56 1.74 0.59
N GLN A 43 3.09 1.21 1.69
CA GLN A 43 4.19 1.79 2.46
C GLN A 43 5.54 1.78 1.72
N VAL A 44 5.65 1.05 0.60
CA VAL A 44 6.83 1.08 -0.28
C VAL A 44 6.57 1.77 -1.61
N VAL A 45 5.35 1.69 -2.15
CA VAL A 45 5.01 2.31 -3.44
C VAL A 45 4.77 3.80 -3.28
N ILE A 46 3.90 4.22 -2.36
CA ILE A 46 3.47 5.62 -2.24
C ILE A 46 4.65 6.55 -1.92
N PRO A 47 5.59 6.22 -1.00
CA PRO A 47 6.72 7.10 -0.72
C PRO A 47 7.69 7.32 -1.89
N ARG A 48 7.60 6.47 -2.93
CA ARG A 48 8.40 6.63 -4.16
C ARG A 48 7.68 7.45 -5.22
N LEU A 49 6.38 7.73 -5.06
CA LEU A 49 5.63 8.54 -6.01
C LEU A 49 6.05 10.02 -5.84
N GLN A 50 6.57 10.62 -6.90
CA GLN A 50 6.93 12.05 -6.93
C GLN A 50 5.77 12.92 -7.38
N THR A 51 4.92 12.41 -8.28
CA THR A 51 3.63 13.04 -8.60
C THR A 51 2.76 13.14 -7.35
N ASP A 52 2.01 14.24 -7.19
CA ASP A 52 1.08 14.37 -6.06
C ASP A 52 0.00 13.28 -6.15
N LEU A 53 -0.13 12.47 -5.09
CA LEU A 53 -1.13 11.42 -5.03
C LEU A 53 -2.55 11.99 -5.12
N VAL A 54 -2.81 13.20 -4.63
CA VAL A 54 -4.12 13.84 -4.70
C VAL A 54 -4.48 14.13 -6.16
N ASP A 55 -3.56 14.68 -6.95
CA ASP A 55 -3.78 14.95 -8.37
C ASP A 55 -4.11 13.67 -9.16
N VAL A 56 -3.44 12.56 -8.82
CA VAL A 56 -3.73 11.24 -9.42
C VAL A 56 -5.14 10.77 -9.04
N ILE A 57 -5.53 10.92 -7.77
CA ILE A 57 -6.86 10.52 -7.29
C ILE A 57 -7.96 11.37 -7.95
N ASP A 58 -7.76 12.69 -8.05
CA ASP A 58 -8.70 13.60 -8.69
C ASP A 58 -8.86 13.26 -10.19
N ALA A 59 -7.76 12.96 -10.89
CA ALA A 59 -7.82 12.49 -12.27
C ALA A 59 -8.56 11.14 -12.43
N ILE A 60 -8.46 10.23 -11.45
CA ILE A 60 -9.26 8.98 -11.44
C ILE A 60 -10.75 9.30 -11.28
N ILE A 61 -11.10 10.20 -10.36
CA ILE A 61 -12.49 10.61 -10.11
C ILE A 61 -13.08 11.23 -11.37
N ASP A 62 -12.34 12.16 -11.98
CA ASP A 62 -12.73 12.93 -13.17
C ASP A 62 -12.61 12.14 -14.48
N GLU A 63 -12.07 10.92 -14.46
CA GLU A 63 -11.86 10.07 -15.64
C GLU A 63 -10.87 10.62 -16.66
N ARG A 64 -9.84 11.32 -16.16
CA ARG A 64 -8.77 11.95 -16.94
C ARG A 64 -7.41 11.34 -16.62
N LEU A 65 -7.37 10.09 -16.17
CA LEU A 65 -6.14 9.43 -15.73
C LEU A 65 -5.13 9.30 -16.87
N ASP A 66 -5.58 9.23 -18.12
CA ASP A 66 -4.74 9.22 -19.32
C ASP A 66 -3.99 10.54 -19.55
N GLU A 67 -4.39 11.63 -18.88
CA GLU A 67 -3.71 12.92 -18.91
C GLU A 67 -2.62 13.06 -17.83
N VAL A 68 -2.47 12.06 -16.94
CA VAL A 68 -1.52 12.10 -15.82
C VAL A 68 -0.32 11.19 -16.10
N GLU A 69 0.88 11.77 -16.10
CA GLU A 69 2.14 11.03 -16.11
C GLU A 69 2.65 10.86 -14.68
N LEU A 70 2.95 9.61 -14.30
CA LEU A 70 3.46 9.28 -12.96
C LEU A 70 4.99 9.34 -12.94
N GLU A 71 5.52 10.24 -12.15
CA GLU A 71 6.95 10.37 -11.86
C GLU A 71 7.30 9.61 -10.57
N TRP A 72 8.44 8.93 -10.58
CA TRP A 72 8.85 8.03 -9.50
C TRP A 72 10.29 8.25 -9.08
N ASP A 73 10.54 8.20 -7.78
CA ASP A 73 11.88 8.11 -7.22
C ASP A 73 12.50 6.75 -7.59
N PRO A 74 13.66 6.74 -8.27
CA PRO A 74 14.31 5.50 -8.68
C PRO A 74 14.93 4.73 -7.51
N ARG A 75 15.10 5.35 -6.33
CA ARG A 75 15.67 4.69 -5.16
C ARG A 75 14.75 3.55 -4.70
N PRO A 76 15.32 2.41 -4.28
CA PRO A 76 14.53 1.32 -3.72
C PRO A 76 13.95 1.73 -2.36
N ALA A 77 12.77 1.21 -2.05
CA ALA A 77 12.14 1.31 -0.74
C ALA A 77 11.83 -0.08 -0.19
N VAL A 78 11.95 -0.26 1.13
CA VAL A 78 11.66 -1.51 1.84
C VAL A 78 10.83 -1.19 3.06
N CYS A 79 9.76 -1.96 3.28
CA CYS A 79 8.96 -1.91 4.50
C CYS A 79 9.22 -3.16 5.32
N VAL A 80 9.46 -2.97 6.63
CA VAL A 80 9.57 -4.06 7.60
C VAL A 80 8.41 -3.89 8.59
N VAL A 81 7.52 -4.87 8.63
CA VAL A 81 6.39 -4.87 9.56
C VAL A 81 6.84 -5.40 10.92
N MET A 82 6.68 -4.58 11.95
CA MET A 82 6.87 -4.98 13.35
C MET A 82 5.59 -5.61 13.88
N ALA A 83 5.55 -6.94 13.99
CA ALA A 83 4.39 -7.66 14.49
C ALA A 83 4.53 -8.02 15.98
N SER A 84 3.40 -8.02 16.70
CA SER A 84 3.34 -8.53 18.07
C SER A 84 3.62 -10.03 18.08
N SER A 85 4.39 -10.49 19.08
CA SER A 85 4.67 -11.91 19.27
C SER A 85 3.36 -12.70 19.40
N GLY A 86 3.22 -13.74 18.58
CA GLY A 86 2.00 -14.55 18.45
C GLY A 86 1.25 -14.36 17.13
N TYR A 87 1.51 -13.28 16.39
CA TYR A 87 0.94 -13.08 15.04
C TYR A 87 1.29 -14.24 14.09
N PRO A 88 0.36 -14.72 13.23
CA PRO A 88 -1.01 -14.22 12.99
C PRO A 88 -2.09 -14.78 13.94
N GLY A 89 -1.70 -15.53 14.97
CA GLY A 89 -2.59 -16.08 15.99
C GLY A 89 -2.92 -15.08 17.11
N ALA A 90 -3.19 -15.61 18.31
CA ALA A 90 -3.42 -14.76 19.48
C ALA A 90 -2.14 -14.02 19.89
N TYR A 91 -2.25 -12.73 20.13
CA TYR A 91 -1.16 -11.89 20.60
C TYR A 91 -1.66 -10.92 21.68
N GLU A 92 -0.74 -10.51 22.54
CA GLU A 92 -1.00 -9.55 23.61
C GLU A 92 -0.98 -8.11 23.07
N LYS A 93 -1.90 -7.26 23.54
CA LYS A 93 -2.03 -5.84 23.18
C LYS A 93 -1.60 -4.95 24.34
N GLY A 94 -1.37 -3.67 24.07
CA GLY A 94 -1.07 -2.69 25.12
C GLY A 94 0.39 -2.70 25.58
N LYS A 95 1.30 -3.26 24.76
CA LYS A 95 2.72 -3.29 25.07
C LYS A 95 3.33 -1.94 24.77
N LEU A 96 4.03 -1.37 25.74
CA LEU A 96 4.71 -0.10 25.57
C LEU A 96 5.64 -0.12 24.34
N ILE A 97 5.43 0.83 23.43
CA ILE A 97 6.26 1.04 22.24
C ILE A 97 7.15 2.26 22.50
N THR A 98 8.47 2.08 22.39
CA THR A 98 9.48 3.12 22.63
C THR A 98 10.45 3.24 21.45
N GLY A 99 11.14 4.38 21.32
CA GLY A 99 12.23 4.56 20.36
C GLY A 99 11.82 5.16 19.00
N LEU A 100 10.53 5.48 18.79
CA LEU A 100 10.07 6.15 17.57
C LEU A 100 10.55 7.60 17.46
N ASP A 101 10.99 8.19 18.57
CA ASP A 101 11.64 9.51 18.65
C ASP A 101 13.10 9.49 18.16
N GLN A 102 13.69 8.30 17.98
CA GLN A 102 15.10 8.11 17.65
C GLN A 102 15.30 7.48 16.26
N LEU A 103 14.31 7.61 15.37
CA LEU A 103 14.41 7.06 14.02
C LEU A 103 15.48 7.82 13.20
N PRO A 104 16.32 7.09 12.44
CA PRO A 104 17.28 7.73 11.55
C PRO A 104 16.60 8.59 10.47
N PRO A 105 17.29 9.62 9.93
CA PRO A 105 16.78 10.41 8.81
C PRO A 105 16.43 9.53 7.61
N GLY A 106 15.28 9.81 6.99
CA GLY A 106 14.79 9.05 5.84
C GLY A 106 14.06 7.75 6.17
N VAL A 107 13.98 7.36 7.45
CA VAL A 107 13.11 6.27 7.90
C VAL A 107 11.70 6.81 8.11
N LEU A 108 10.72 6.16 7.50
CA LEU A 108 9.31 6.45 7.69
C LEU A 108 8.70 5.42 8.65
N ALA A 109 8.02 5.88 9.71
CA ALA A 109 7.24 5.04 10.59
C ALA A 109 5.75 5.16 10.27
N PHE A 110 5.15 4.07 9.82
CA PHE A 110 3.72 3.96 9.58
C PHE A 110 3.07 3.21 10.74
N HIS A 111 2.19 3.88 11.48
CA HIS A 111 1.46 3.28 12.59
C HIS A 111 0.28 2.45 12.07
N ALA A 112 0.34 1.12 12.29
CA ALA A 112 -0.76 0.21 12.00
C ALA A 112 -1.63 -0.03 13.24
N GLY A 113 -1.26 -1.00 14.08
CA GLY A 113 -2.03 -1.42 15.25
C GLY A 113 -1.58 -0.80 16.58
N THR A 114 -1.38 0.52 16.64
CA THR A 114 -0.92 1.22 17.87
C THR A 114 -2.01 2.12 18.45
N ALA A 115 -1.93 2.42 19.75
CA ALA A 115 -2.83 3.36 20.43
C ALA A 115 -2.06 4.29 21.40
N LEU A 116 -2.68 5.40 21.79
CA LEU A 116 -2.21 6.23 22.90
C LEU A 116 -3.04 5.92 24.15
N THR A 117 -2.37 5.44 25.20
CA THR A 117 -2.96 5.17 26.51
C THR A 117 -2.14 5.92 27.57
N ASP A 118 -2.79 6.83 28.31
CA ASP A 118 -2.15 7.68 29.32
C ASP A 118 -0.91 8.42 28.79
N GLY A 119 -0.99 8.91 27.55
CA GLY A 119 0.10 9.63 26.88
C GLY A 119 1.26 8.73 26.41
N LYS A 120 1.14 7.41 26.54
CA LYS A 120 2.13 6.44 26.07
C LYS A 120 1.63 5.69 24.85
N LEU A 121 2.54 5.45 23.91
CA LEU A 121 2.24 4.63 22.75
C LEU A 121 2.28 3.15 23.13
N VAL A 122 1.24 2.41 22.76
CA VAL A 122 1.07 0.98 23.05
C VAL A 122 0.53 0.19 21.87
#